data_AF-A0A958ZBS8-F1
#
_entry.id   AF-A0A958ZBS8-F1
#
_cell.length_a   1.000
_cell.length_b   1.000
_cell.length_c   1.000
_cell.angle_alpha   90.00
_cell.angle_beta   90.00
_cell.angle_gamma   90.00
#
_symmetry.space_group_name_H-M   'P 1'
#
loop_
_entity.id
_entity.type
_entity.pdbx_description
1 polymer ?
#
loop_
_entity_poly.entity_id
_entity_poly.type
_entity_poly.pdbx_seq_one_letter_code
_entity_poly.pdbx_strand_id
1 'polypeptide(L)'
;MKILFNYPITIYVAAGIACLCIMIIIDYILGPEAEHLNAWVIVNRLLGNKPNIGDSLAIKHLGLSGATLLMLLANAFFGILLIQLLKLIIRFIHS
;
A
#
# COMPACT_ATOMS: atom_id res chain seq x y z
N MET A 1 11.01 -18.60 10.25
CA MET A 1 9.75 -18.37 9.50
C MET A 1 8.47 -18.56 10.33
N LYS A 2 8.41 -19.46 11.32
CA LYS A 2 7.20 -19.67 12.16
C LYS A 2 6.69 -18.41 12.91
N ILE A 3 7.54 -17.41 13.13
CA ILE A 3 7.18 -16.18 13.86
C ILE A 3 6.51 -15.13 12.95
N LEU A 4 6.77 -15.16 11.63
CA LEU A 4 6.31 -14.11 10.71
C LEU A 4 4.85 -14.29 10.28
N PHE A 5 4.41 -15.54 10.10
CA PHE A 5 3.08 -15.93 9.60
C PHE A 5 2.30 -16.72 10.65
N ASN A 6 1.91 -16.04 11.72
CA ASN A 6 1.28 -16.66 12.88
C ASN A 6 -0.26 -16.51 12.88
N TYR A 7 -0.79 -15.85 11.84
CA TYR A 7 -2.20 -15.60 11.62
C TYR A 7 -2.66 -16.24 10.30
N PRO A 8 -3.96 -16.50 10.12
CA PRO A 8 -4.48 -16.92 8.83
C PRO A 8 -4.18 -15.86 7.75
N ILE A 9 -3.96 -16.32 6.52
CA ILE A 9 -3.57 -15.46 5.39
C ILE A 9 -4.55 -14.31 5.16
N THR A 10 -5.82 -14.51 5.51
CA THR A 10 -6.89 -13.50 5.44
C THR A 10 -6.57 -12.23 6.22
N ILE A 11 -5.87 -12.32 7.37
CA ILE A 11 -5.48 -11.15 8.17
C ILE A 11 -4.40 -10.33 7.46
N TYR A 12 -3.42 -11.00 6.83
CA TYR A 12 -2.39 -10.33 6.04
C TYR A 12 -2.99 -9.65 4.80
N VAL A 13 -3.93 -10.31 4.13
CA VAL A 13 -4.66 -9.72 3.01
C VAL A 13 -5.47 -8.50 3.46
N ALA A 14 -6.22 -8.61 4.56
CA ALA A 14 -7.00 -7.49 5.10
C ALA A 14 -6.11 -6.31 5.50
N ALA A 15 -4.96 -6.56 6.15
CA ALA A 15 -4.00 -5.51 6.50
C ALA A 15 -3.39 -4.86 5.25
N GLY A 16 -3.05 -5.65 4.22
CA GLY A 16 -2.55 -5.12 2.95
C GLY A 16 -3.58 -4.25 2.23
N ILE A 17 -4.86 -4.66 2.22
CA ILE A 17 -5.96 -3.87 1.66
C ILE A 17 -6.16 -2.58 2.47
N ALA A 18 -6.11 -2.65 3.80
CA ALA A 18 -6.22 -1.47 4.65
C ALA A 18 -5.09 -0.46 4.38
N CYS A 19 -3.84 -0.93 4.28
CA CYS A 19 -2.70 -0.11 3.88
C CYS A 19 -2.92 0.52 2.50
N LEU A 20 -3.40 -0.24 1.53
CA LEU A 20 -3.68 0.26 0.19
C LEU A 20 -4.74 1.37 0.20
N CYS A 21 -5.84 1.18 0.95
CA CYS A 21 -6.88 2.20 1.10
C CYS A 21 -6.33 3.48 1.72
N ILE A 22 -5.53 3.36 2.78
CA ILE A 22 -4.89 4.51 3.45
C ILE A 22 -3.96 5.22 2.47
N MET A 23 -3.12 4.48 1.74
CA MET A 23 -2.21 5.04 0.74
C MET A 23 -2.97 5.80 -0.35
N ILE A 24 -4.05 5.23 -0.89
CA ILE A 24 -4.89 5.91 -1.89
C ILE A 24 -5.45 7.23 -1.36
N ILE A 25 -5.93 7.25 -0.11
CA ILE A 25 -6.48 8.46 0.52
C ILE A 25 -5.38 9.51 0.71
N ILE A 26 -4.22 9.10 1.22
CA ILE A 26 -3.07 10.00 1.44
C ILE A 26 -2.61 10.58 0.10
N ASP A 27 -2.45 9.75 -0.93
CA ASP A 27 -1.99 10.18 -2.26
C ASP A 27 -3.03 11.04 -2.98
N TYR A 28 -4.32 10.85 -2.68
CA TYR A 28 -5.38 11.75 -3.13
C TYR A 28 -5.23 13.15 -2.51
N ILE A 29 -4.94 13.23 -1.22
CA ILE A 29 -4.76 14.50 -0.49
C ILE A 29 -3.47 15.19 -0.92
N LEU A 30 -2.36 14.45 -1.05
CA LEU A 30 -1.06 14.95 -1.48
C LEU A 30 -1.05 15.33 -2.97
N GLY A 31 -1.90 14.69 -3.77
CA GLY A 31 -2.03 14.96 -5.20
C GLY A 31 -0.69 14.88 -5.93
N PRO A 32 -0.18 16.00 -6.49
CA PRO A 32 1.09 16.02 -7.22
C PRO A 32 2.33 15.81 -6.35
N GLU A 33 2.25 15.98 -5.02
CA GLU A 33 3.40 15.81 -4.13
C GLU A 33 3.82 14.34 -3.98
N ALA A 34 2.94 13.39 -4.26
CA ALA A 34 3.26 11.96 -4.29
C ALA A 34 4.01 11.59 -5.59
N GLU A 35 5.23 12.13 -5.76
CA GLU A 35 5.97 12.08 -7.02
C GLU A 35 6.44 10.65 -7.38
N HIS A 36 6.88 9.86 -6.40
CA HIS A 36 7.53 8.58 -6.66
C HIS A 36 6.55 7.44 -6.98
N LEU A 37 5.52 7.28 -6.15
CA LEU A 37 4.52 6.22 -6.26
C LEU A 37 3.18 6.77 -5.77
N ASN A 38 2.29 7.06 -6.71
CA ASN A 38 0.97 7.61 -6.42
C ASN A 38 -0.13 6.57 -6.69
N ALA A 39 -0.63 5.95 -5.63
CA ALA A 39 -1.68 4.93 -5.68
C ALA A 39 -3.00 5.49 -6.22
N TRP A 40 -3.35 6.75 -5.90
CA TRP A 40 -4.56 7.38 -6.44
C TRP A 40 -4.53 7.47 -7.98
N VAL A 41 -3.40 7.91 -8.56
CA VAL A 41 -3.20 7.99 -10.01
C VAL A 41 -3.19 6.61 -10.64
N ILE A 42 -2.50 5.64 -10.04
CA ILE A 42 -2.45 4.25 -10.51
C ILE A 42 -3.86 3.65 -10.57
N VAL A 43 -4.64 3.75 -9.48
CA VAL A 43 -5.99 3.22 -9.40
C VAL A 43 -6.91 3.89 -10.42
N ASN A 44 -6.85 5.22 -10.57
CA ASN A 44 -7.65 5.91 -11.57
C ASN A 44 -7.35 5.43 -12.99
N ARG A 45 -6.07 5.23 -13.33
CA ARG A 45 -5.68 4.73 -14.65
C ARG A 45 -6.08 3.27 -14.87
N LEU A 46 -6.04 2.43 -13.84
CA LEU A 46 -6.56 1.06 -13.91
C LEU A 46 -8.07 1.04 -14.18
N LEU A 47 -8.81 2.02 -13.66
CA LEU A 47 -10.23 2.21 -13.92
C LEU A 47 -10.53 2.89 -15.26
N GLY A 48 -9.50 3.23 -16.05
CA GLY A 48 -9.64 3.91 -17.35
C GLY A 48 -9.83 5.44 -17.25
N ASN A 49 -9.75 6.01 -16.06
CA ASN A 49 -9.86 7.45 -15.85
C ASN A 49 -8.53 8.16 -16.16
N LYS A 50 -8.63 9.42 -16.59
CA LYS A 50 -7.48 10.32 -16.73
C LYS A 50 -7.46 11.27 -15.53
N PRO A 51 -6.64 11.00 -14.49
CA PRO A 51 -6.55 11.89 -13.34
C PRO A 51 -5.98 13.24 -13.77
N ASN A 52 -6.38 14.30 -13.08
CA ASN A 52 -5.93 15.68 -13.36
C ASN A 52 -4.48 15.95 -12.87
N ILE A 53 -3.78 14.89 -12.46
CA ILE A 53 -2.44 14.89 -11.89
C ILE A 53 -1.54 14.07 -12.84
N GLY A 54 -0.31 14.55 -13.04
CA GLY A 54 0.67 13.89 -13.92
C GLY A 54 1.08 12.49 -13.46
N ASP A 55 1.82 11.78 -14.32
CA ASP A 55 2.32 10.44 -13.98
C ASP A 55 3.37 10.46 -12.88
N SER A 56 3.19 9.57 -11.91
CA SER A 56 4.23 9.28 -10.91
C SER A 56 5.44 8.62 -11.56
N LEU A 57 6.59 8.73 -10.90
CA LEU A 57 7.87 8.24 -11.37
C LEU A 57 7.82 6.72 -11.65
N ALA A 58 7.11 5.97 -10.81
CA ALA A 58 6.87 4.54 -10.99
C ALA A 58 6.13 4.22 -12.31
N ILE A 59 5.10 5.00 -12.67
CA ILE A 59 4.38 4.80 -13.94
C ILE A 59 5.30 5.16 -15.12
N LYS A 60 6.08 6.24 -15.01
CA LYS A 60 7.01 6.67 -16.07
C LYS A 60 8.09 5.63 -16.37
N HIS A 61 8.64 4.97 -15.35
CA HIS A 61 9.76 4.03 -15.51
C HIS A 61 9.33 2.59 -15.79
N LEU A 62 8.23 2.13 -15.17
CA LEU A 62 7.84 0.73 -15.18
C LEU A 62 6.49 0.48 -15.88
N GLY A 63 5.83 1.54 -16.35
CA GLY A 63 4.48 1.47 -16.86
C GLY A 63 3.43 1.25 -15.76
N LEU A 64 2.16 1.22 -16.17
CA LEU A 64 1.03 1.07 -15.24
C LEU A 64 1.06 -0.28 -14.52
N SER A 65 1.40 -1.37 -15.21
CA SER A 65 1.47 -2.72 -14.63
C SER A 65 2.58 -2.83 -13.58
N GLY A 66 3.78 -2.32 -13.88
CA GLY A 66 4.90 -2.31 -12.95
C GLY A 66 4.64 -1.43 -11.73
N ALA A 67 4.06 -0.25 -11.92
CA ALA A 67 3.65 0.62 -10.81
C ALA A 67 2.58 -0.03 -9.93
N THR A 68 1.62 -0.73 -10.53
CA THR A 68 0.59 -1.50 -9.80
C THR A 68 1.21 -2.61 -8.97
N LEU A 69 2.16 -3.37 -9.54
CA LEU A 69 2.86 -4.42 -8.82
C LEU A 69 3.67 -3.85 -7.64
N LEU A 70 4.43 -2.78 -7.85
CA LEU A 70 5.18 -2.11 -6.78
C LEU A 70 4.25 -1.61 -5.66
N MET A 71 3.12 -1.00 -6.03
CA MET A 71 2.11 -0.55 -5.08
C MET A 71 1.59 -1.72 -4.24
N LEU A 72 1.23 -2.85 -4.87
CA LEU A 72 0.73 -4.02 -4.14
C LEU A 72 1.80 -4.63 -3.22
N LEU A 73 3.06 -4.73 -3.69
CA LEU A 73 4.17 -5.26 -2.90
C LEU A 73 4.49 -4.37 -1.70
N ALA A 74 4.53 -3.05 -1.89
CA ALA A 74 4.74 -2.10 -0.81
C ALA A 74 3.63 -2.21 0.24
N ASN A 75 2.37 -2.27 -0.18
CA ASN A 75 1.23 -2.39 0.73
C ASN A 75 1.19 -3.75 1.46
N ALA A 76 1.56 -4.84 0.80
CA ALA A 76 1.70 -6.15 1.45
C ALA A 76 2.81 -6.13 2.52
N PHE A 77 3.94 -5.49 2.22
CA PHE A 77 5.04 -5.32 3.16
C PHE A 77 4.62 -4.48 4.38
N PHE A 78 3.98 -3.33 4.15
CA PHE A 78 3.45 -2.50 5.24
C PHE A 78 2.37 -3.23 6.07
N GLY A 79 1.51 -4.03 5.43
CA GLY A 79 0.52 -4.85 6.14
C GLY A 79 1.18 -5.87 7.09
N ILE A 80 2.26 -6.52 6.66
CA ILE A 80 3.05 -7.42 7.53
C ILE A 80 3.68 -6.64 8.69
N LEU A 81 4.28 -5.47 8.43
CA LEU A 81 4.85 -4.62 9.47
C LEU A 81 3.81 -4.17 10.50
N LEU A 82 2.62 -3.75 10.05
CA LEU A 82 1.53 -3.32 10.89
C LEU A 82 1.08 -4.42 11.86
N ILE A 83 0.95 -5.66 11.38
CA ILE A 83 0.59 -6.81 12.21
C ILE A 83 1.66 -7.07 13.29
N GLN A 84 2.94 -6.96 12.94
CA GLN A 84 4.03 -7.16 13.90
C GLN A 84 4.08 -6.04 14.94
N LEU A 85 3.84 -4.79 14.52
CA LEU A 85 3.78 -3.64 15.41
C LEU A 85 2.62 -3.77 16.41
N LEU A 86 1.43 -4.12 15.93
CA LEU A 86 0.26 -4.37 16.80
C LEU A 86 0.54 -5.47 17.82
N LYS A 87 1.18 -6.57 17.40
CA LYS A 87 1.58 -7.65 18.30
C LYS A 87 2.54 -7.17 19.40
N LEU A 88 3.49 -6.31 19.04
CA LEU A 88 4.43 -5.72 20.00
C LEU A 88 3.71 -4.84 21.01
N ILE A 89 2.80 -3.98 20.56
CA ILE A 89 2.01 -3.08 21.42
C ILE A 89 1.14 -3.88 22.38
N ILE A 90 0.41 -4.89 21.90
CA ILE A 90 -0.44 -5.75 22.75
C ILE A 90 0.40 -6.43 23.82
N ARG A 91 1.58 -6.94 23.45
CA ARG A 91 2.51 -7.58 24.40
C ARG A 91 3.01 -6.61 25.46
N PHE A 92 3.28 -5.36 25.10
CA PHE A 92 3.72 -4.34 26.06
C PHE A 92 2.61 -3.92 27.02
N ILE A 93 1.38 -3.81 26.55
CA ILE A 93 0.22 -3.44 27.40
C ILE A 93 -0.17 -4.57 28.37
N HIS A 94 0.02 -5.83 27.98
CA HIS A 94 -0.34 -7.01 28.80
C HIS A 94 0.86 -7.61 29.57
N SER A 95 2.02 -6.95 29.55
CA SER A 95 3.21 -7.33 30.35
C SER A 95 3.30 -6.49 31.60
#